data_AF-A0AA86J371-F1
#
_entry.id   AF-A0AA86J371-F1
#
_cell.length_a   1.000
_cell.length_b   1.000
_cell.length_c   1.000
_cell.angle_alpha   90.00
_cell.angle_beta   90.00
_cell.angle_gamma   90.00
#
_symmetry.space_group_name_H-M   'P 1'
#
loop_
_entity.id
_entity.type
_entity.pdbx_description
1 polymer ?
#
loop_
_entity_poly.entity_id
_entity_poly.type
_entity_poly.pdbx_seq_one_letter_code
_entity_poly.pdbx_strand_id
1 'polypeptide(L)'
;MPADLTPDPAFEPHEPADRSPADGVDQAPPAPSTGPSIAPSTATSPAGRIRAGQPGKSGSGDAFDNPSKSLKQTWKPTHTRKKEVLTALGIFQRATADHLWRMLRPGDRHDRCTRDTLNALKGEGKVRVETRLESGHQLWVLTERGHKEAKQLLPKSARMSVLRKLQYDDDGEPVDGDGYDEHAAAVTSTAAVLTGAGYGTPLSWQTEIAHRLPYGYTQYADLTMRAPDAGVPAMLLEVDRVNEPVDDLTAKLRRYNDWFELLAPKADKDREKAARRQGAAVHDFRLWSRIYPATGREGYVPVAFVFTGKTAAQRESRMRRLEQAARRYFAGTRYPWAGFTAVDYHQAVPVVVTELERITADPAGAAGKVWRRLGRDEWQTLSEALDNPDGERLYRREEEQSRRRQAERKAAEREAQRPVCTQCGTKFTDERWQVTAGSSWHGQWDGLCGSCAEQAADRAEAERVARRQAEEAERAAAEAPAVKPRGLFGRRR
;
A
#
# COMPACT_ATOMS: atom_id res chain seq x y z
N MET A 1 45.52 -2.30 -51.71
CA MET A 1 45.45 -3.51 -52.57
C MET A 1 45.28 -4.71 -51.66
N PRO A 2 44.21 -5.51 -51.79
CA PRO A 2 42.78 -5.16 -51.72
C PRO A 2 42.12 -5.85 -50.48
N ALA A 3 41.19 -5.20 -49.78
CA ALA A 3 39.74 -5.09 -50.03
C ALA A 3 38.95 -6.29 -49.49
N ASP A 4 38.10 -6.02 -48.48
CA ASP A 4 36.72 -6.51 -48.55
C ASP A 4 35.81 -5.56 -47.76
N LEU A 5 35.10 -4.74 -48.54
CA LEU A 5 33.98 -3.89 -48.13
C LEU A 5 32.74 -4.59 -48.66
N THR A 6 31.82 -4.99 -47.79
CA THR A 6 30.43 -5.29 -48.17
C THR A 6 29.50 -4.25 -47.55
N PRO A 7 28.53 -3.71 -48.31
CA PRO A 7 27.81 -2.51 -47.93
C PRO A 7 26.49 -2.80 -47.21
N ASP A 8 26.14 -1.81 -46.39
CA ASP A 8 24.88 -1.56 -45.69
C ASP A 8 23.72 -1.39 -46.69
N PRO A 9 22.57 -2.09 -46.54
CA PRO A 9 21.39 -1.83 -47.35
C PRO A 9 20.58 -0.65 -46.82
N ALA A 10 20.66 0.45 -47.57
CA ALA A 10 19.67 1.49 -47.83
C ALA A 10 18.47 1.59 -46.85
N PHE A 11 18.52 2.65 -46.04
CA PHE A 11 17.38 3.25 -45.34
C PHE A 11 16.60 4.10 -46.35
N GLU A 12 15.42 3.66 -46.79
CA GLU A 12 14.48 4.50 -47.55
C GLU A 12 13.70 5.41 -46.59
N PRO A 13 13.66 6.73 -46.81
CA PRO A 13 12.81 7.64 -46.05
C PRO A 13 11.40 7.66 -46.64
N HIS A 14 10.43 7.11 -45.92
CA HIS A 14 9.02 7.33 -46.24
C HIS A 14 8.63 8.78 -45.95
N GLU A 15 8.22 9.51 -47.00
CA GLU A 15 7.52 10.78 -46.89
C GLU A 15 6.17 10.64 -46.15
N PRO A 16 5.76 11.67 -45.38
CA PRO A 16 4.50 11.66 -44.67
C PRO A 16 3.34 12.01 -45.62
N ALA A 17 2.45 11.05 -45.84
CA ALA A 17 1.18 11.29 -46.51
C ALA A 17 0.24 12.07 -45.59
N ASP A 18 -0.05 13.28 -46.03
CA ASP A 18 -1.10 14.19 -45.58
C ASP A 18 -2.49 13.52 -45.64
N ARG A 19 -3.17 13.38 -44.50
CA ARG A 19 -4.60 13.06 -44.43
C ARG A 19 -5.26 13.83 -43.29
N SER A 20 -5.99 14.87 -43.67
CA SER A 20 -7.00 15.52 -42.84
C SER A 20 -8.14 14.57 -42.48
N PRO A 21 -8.83 14.79 -41.34
CA PRO A 21 -9.75 13.83 -40.74
C PRO A 21 -11.14 13.90 -41.39
N ALA A 22 -11.68 12.74 -41.73
CA ALA A 22 -13.09 12.56 -42.04
C ALA A 22 -13.78 11.87 -40.85
N ASP A 23 -14.95 12.42 -40.50
CA ASP A 23 -15.89 11.93 -39.50
C ASP A 23 -16.22 10.44 -39.67
N GLY A 24 -16.30 9.70 -38.56
CA GLY A 24 -16.68 8.30 -38.53
C GLY A 24 -17.12 7.84 -37.14
N VAL A 25 -18.43 7.70 -36.99
CA VAL A 25 -19.19 7.25 -35.82
C VAL A 25 -18.96 5.75 -35.51
N ASP A 26 -19.01 5.41 -34.22
CA ASP A 26 -19.21 4.09 -33.57
C ASP A 26 -19.03 2.80 -34.38
N GLN A 27 -18.04 1.98 -33.96
CA GLN A 27 -18.23 0.53 -33.75
C GLN A 27 -17.03 -0.08 -33.00
N ALA A 28 -17.30 -0.75 -31.88
CA ALA A 28 -16.32 -1.56 -31.16
C ALA A 28 -16.21 -2.96 -31.83
N PRO A 29 -15.00 -3.47 -32.10
CA PRO A 29 -14.84 -4.79 -32.70
C PRO A 29 -15.06 -5.92 -31.67
N PRO A 30 -15.63 -7.07 -32.07
CA PRO A 30 -15.85 -8.22 -31.19
C PRO A 30 -14.52 -8.95 -30.89
N ALA A 31 -14.40 -9.43 -29.64
CA ALA A 31 -13.27 -10.24 -29.19
C ALA A 31 -13.35 -11.68 -29.73
N PRO A 32 -12.21 -12.32 -30.08
CA PRO A 32 -12.20 -13.69 -30.59
C PRO A 32 -12.44 -14.74 -29.50
N SER A 33 -13.28 -15.71 -29.84
CA SER A 33 -13.63 -16.92 -29.12
C SER A 33 -12.49 -17.94 -29.12
N THR A 34 -12.12 -18.48 -27.96
CA THR A 34 -11.24 -19.65 -27.82
C THR A 34 -11.73 -20.55 -26.68
N GLY A 35 -12.70 -21.42 -26.97
CA GLY A 35 -13.09 -22.52 -26.07
C GLY A 35 -12.33 -23.81 -26.38
N PRO A 36 -11.88 -24.58 -25.36
CA PRO A 36 -11.52 -25.98 -25.56
C PRO A 36 -12.60 -26.94 -25.02
N SER A 37 -12.98 -27.90 -25.87
CA SER A 37 -13.79 -29.09 -25.55
C SER A 37 -13.11 -29.98 -24.51
N ILE A 38 -13.83 -30.39 -23.45
CA ILE A 38 -13.46 -31.56 -22.63
C ILE A 38 -14.71 -32.35 -22.22
N ALA A 39 -14.65 -33.66 -22.44
CA ALA A 39 -15.64 -34.68 -22.10
C ALA A 39 -15.72 -34.98 -20.58
N PRO A 40 -16.87 -35.44 -20.06
CA PRO A 40 -17.07 -35.63 -18.63
C PRO A 40 -16.44 -36.93 -18.13
N SER A 41 -15.71 -36.85 -17.01
CA SER A 41 -15.22 -37.99 -16.25
C SER A 41 -15.97 -38.08 -14.91
N THR A 42 -16.53 -39.24 -14.65
CA THR A 42 -17.41 -39.58 -13.53
C THR A 42 -16.59 -39.94 -12.28
N ALA A 43 -16.80 -39.22 -11.18
CA ALA A 43 -16.43 -39.70 -9.84
C ALA A 43 -17.32 -39.09 -8.75
N THR A 44 -17.88 -40.00 -7.96
CA THR A 44 -18.92 -39.83 -6.94
C THR A 44 -18.37 -39.21 -5.64
N SER A 45 -19.07 -38.21 -5.08
CA SER A 45 -18.80 -37.63 -3.75
C SER A 45 -19.45 -38.44 -2.62
N PRO A 46 -18.82 -38.60 -1.44
CA PRO A 46 -19.51 -39.00 -0.22
C PRO A 46 -19.93 -37.80 0.63
N ALA A 47 -21.08 -37.95 1.29
CA ALA A 47 -21.75 -36.96 2.14
C ALA A 47 -21.13 -36.88 3.55
N GLY A 48 -20.98 -35.67 4.09
CA GLY A 48 -20.57 -35.43 5.48
C GLY A 48 -21.09 -34.10 6.01
N ARG A 49 -22.12 -34.16 6.86
CA ARG A 49 -22.82 -33.03 7.48
C ARG A 49 -22.05 -32.57 8.74
N ILE A 50 -21.52 -31.35 8.76
CA ILE A 50 -20.89 -30.75 9.97
C ILE A 50 -21.77 -29.61 10.51
N ARG A 51 -22.07 -29.67 11.82
CA ARG A 51 -22.78 -28.64 12.59
C ARG A 51 -21.82 -27.52 12.99
N ALA A 52 -22.13 -26.28 12.65
CA ALA A 52 -21.41 -25.10 13.13
C ALA A 52 -21.92 -24.67 14.53
N GLY A 53 -20.98 -24.39 15.44
CA GLY A 53 -21.22 -23.88 16.80
C GLY A 53 -21.48 -22.38 16.83
N GLN A 54 -22.31 -21.94 17.78
CA GLN A 54 -22.67 -20.54 18.01
C GLN A 54 -21.60 -19.79 18.83
N PRO A 55 -21.38 -18.49 18.59
CA PRO A 55 -20.82 -17.58 19.59
C PRO A 55 -21.91 -16.90 20.43
N GLY A 56 -21.56 -16.61 21.68
CA GLY A 56 -22.44 -16.19 22.78
C GLY A 56 -22.94 -14.74 22.73
N LYS A 57 -23.99 -14.50 23.53
CA LYS A 57 -24.77 -13.27 23.69
C LYS A 57 -24.10 -12.20 24.57
N SER A 58 -24.27 -10.94 24.20
CA SER A 58 -24.64 -9.81 25.10
C SER A 58 -25.25 -8.69 24.22
N GLY A 59 -26.56 -8.43 24.28
CA GLY A 59 -27.19 -7.22 24.88
C GLY A 59 -27.03 -5.98 23.99
N SER A 60 -28.02 -5.25 23.46
CA SER A 60 -29.42 -5.00 23.80
C SER A 60 -30.17 -4.38 22.61
N GLY A 61 -31.44 -4.76 22.37
CA GLY A 61 -32.45 -3.78 21.94
C GLY A 61 -32.73 -3.53 20.46
N ASP A 62 -32.54 -4.48 19.54
CA ASP A 62 -33.29 -4.47 18.27
C ASP A 62 -34.11 -5.76 18.17
N ALA A 63 -35.43 -5.59 18.06
CA ALA A 63 -36.37 -6.70 17.96
C ALA A 63 -35.98 -7.59 16.76
N PHE A 64 -35.64 -8.85 17.06
CA PHE A 64 -35.39 -9.85 16.04
C PHE A 64 -36.70 -10.11 15.26
N ASP A 65 -36.79 -9.56 14.04
CA ASP A 65 -37.81 -9.83 13.02
C ASP A 65 -37.67 -11.25 12.43
N ASN A 66 -37.47 -12.24 13.28
CA ASN A 66 -37.38 -13.64 12.90
C ASN A 66 -38.64 -14.33 13.41
N PRO A 67 -39.55 -14.82 12.54
CA PRO A 67 -40.76 -15.48 13.02
C PRO A 67 -40.38 -16.67 13.88
N SER A 68 -40.77 -16.63 15.16
CA SER A 68 -40.65 -17.75 16.07
C SER A 68 -41.38 -18.95 15.47
N LYS A 69 -40.75 -20.12 15.58
CA LYS A 69 -41.21 -21.41 15.06
C LYS A 69 -42.74 -21.57 15.08
N SER A 70 -43.25 -22.20 14.03
CA SER A 70 -44.49 -23.00 14.05
C SER A 70 -45.84 -22.31 13.83
N LEU A 71 -45.97 -21.43 12.83
CA LEU A 71 -47.27 -21.24 12.17
C LEU A 71 -47.07 -21.14 10.66
N LYS A 72 -47.95 -21.78 9.88
CA LYS A 72 -48.05 -21.65 8.41
C LYS A 72 -48.52 -20.23 7.99
N GLN A 73 -48.06 -19.19 8.67
CA GLN A 73 -48.22 -17.83 8.19
C GLN A 73 -47.20 -17.62 7.08
N THR A 74 -47.71 -17.26 5.90
CA THR A 74 -46.93 -16.79 4.76
C THR A 74 -46.17 -15.54 5.21
N TRP A 75 -44.90 -15.73 5.57
CA TRP A 75 -44.01 -14.63 5.91
C TRP A 75 -43.96 -13.66 4.71
N LYS A 76 -44.19 -12.38 4.97
CA LYS A 76 -44.14 -11.33 3.95
C LYS A 76 -42.89 -10.48 4.16
N PRO A 77 -42.01 -10.37 3.16
CA PRO A 77 -40.82 -9.53 3.27
C PRO A 77 -41.21 -8.06 3.43
N THR A 78 -40.53 -7.39 4.36
CA THR A 78 -40.68 -5.93 4.54
C THR A 78 -40.15 -5.18 3.32
N HIS A 79 -40.62 -3.94 3.15
CA HIS A 79 -40.12 -3.06 2.10
C HIS A 79 -38.61 -2.80 2.22
N THR A 80 -38.09 -2.72 3.46
CA THR A 80 -36.66 -2.58 3.75
C THR A 80 -35.86 -3.78 3.24
N ARG A 81 -36.28 -5.02 3.55
CA ARG A 81 -35.58 -6.23 3.08
C ARG A 81 -35.56 -6.32 1.55
N LYS A 82 -36.66 -5.94 0.88
CA LYS A 82 -36.72 -5.88 -0.58
C LYS A 82 -35.69 -4.90 -1.15
N LYS A 83 -35.60 -3.70 -0.57
CA LYS A 83 -34.62 -2.68 -0.98
C LYS A 83 -33.19 -3.16 -0.79
N GLU A 84 -32.87 -3.76 0.36
CA GLU A 84 -31.54 -4.30 0.64
C GLU A 84 -31.10 -5.35 -0.39
N VAL A 85 -31.99 -6.31 -0.70
CA VAL A 85 -31.72 -7.35 -1.71
C VAL A 85 -31.53 -6.75 -3.12
N LEU A 86 -32.36 -5.78 -3.51
CA LEU A 86 -32.23 -5.09 -4.79
C LEU A 86 -30.92 -4.29 -4.87
N THR A 87 -30.56 -3.58 -3.81
CA THR A 87 -29.29 -2.83 -3.72
C THR A 87 -28.10 -3.77 -3.88
N ALA A 88 -28.07 -4.90 -3.16
CA ALA A 88 -26.98 -5.87 -3.27
C ALA A 88 -26.88 -6.49 -4.67
N LEU A 89 -28.00 -6.96 -5.24
CA LEU A 89 -28.00 -7.49 -6.61
C LEU A 89 -27.64 -6.44 -7.66
N GLY A 90 -27.88 -5.15 -7.38
CA GLY A 90 -27.44 -4.03 -8.22
C GLY A 90 -25.92 -3.82 -8.22
N ILE A 91 -25.20 -4.35 -7.23
CA ILE A 91 -23.73 -4.24 -7.09
C ILE A 91 -23.02 -5.50 -7.59
N PHE A 92 -23.60 -6.68 -7.37
CA PHE A 92 -22.95 -7.96 -7.68
C PHE A 92 -23.45 -8.64 -8.95
N GLN A 93 -24.51 -8.14 -9.57
CA GLN A 93 -25.22 -8.71 -10.73
C GLN A 93 -25.87 -10.08 -10.48
N ARG A 94 -25.16 -11.01 -9.82
CA ARG A 94 -25.56 -12.38 -9.50
C ARG A 94 -25.30 -12.71 -8.04
N ALA A 95 -26.27 -13.34 -7.37
CA ALA A 95 -26.08 -13.84 -6.01
C ALA A 95 -27.00 -15.02 -5.69
N THR A 96 -26.56 -15.90 -4.79
CA THR A 96 -27.46 -16.87 -4.15
C THR A 96 -28.14 -16.24 -2.94
N ALA A 97 -29.21 -16.85 -2.45
CA ALA A 97 -29.85 -16.40 -1.23
C ALA A 97 -28.93 -16.52 0.00
N ASP A 98 -28.06 -17.55 0.04
CA ASP A 98 -27.06 -17.73 1.10
C ASP A 98 -26.05 -16.58 1.09
N HIS A 99 -25.53 -16.19 -0.08
CA HIS A 99 -24.59 -15.06 -0.19
C HIS A 99 -25.23 -13.76 0.33
N LEU A 100 -26.45 -13.46 -0.13
CA LEU A 100 -27.17 -12.26 0.29
C LEU A 100 -27.51 -12.28 1.79
N TRP A 101 -27.86 -13.44 2.34
CA TRP A 101 -28.10 -13.59 3.78
C TRP A 101 -26.84 -13.32 4.60
N ARG A 102 -25.71 -13.95 4.28
CA ARG A 102 -24.44 -13.74 4.99
C ARG A 102 -23.97 -12.29 4.95
N MET A 103 -24.22 -11.61 3.83
CA MET A 103 -23.81 -10.23 3.64
C MET A 103 -24.73 -9.22 4.33
N LEU A 104 -26.05 -9.40 4.20
CA LEU A 104 -27.03 -8.40 4.65
C LEU A 104 -27.50 -8.64 6.08
N ARG A 105 -27.59 -9.90 6.51
CA ARG A 105 -28.20 -10.33 7.78
C ARG A 105 -27.45 -11.53 8.38
N PRO A 106 -26.14 -11.44 8.66
CA PRO A 106 -25.37 -12.55 9.23
C PRO A 106 -25.89 -13.03 10.59
N GLY A 107 -26.66 -12.21 11.32
CA GLY A 107 -27.32 -12.59 12.58
C GLY A 107 -28.58 -13.45 12.43
N ASP A 108 -29.20 -13.51 11.23
CA ASP A 108 -30.32 -14.42 10.98
C ASP A 108 -29.81 -15.87 11.01
N ARG A 109 -30.61 -16.84 11.47
CA ARG A 109 -30.14 -18.23 11.62
C ARG A 109 -29.87 -18.98 10.31
N HIS A 110 -30.52 -18.56 9.23
CA HIS A 110 -30.47 -19.20 7.92
C HIS A 110 -31.04 -18.27 6.84
N ASP A 111 -30.77 -18.60 5.58
CA ASP A 111 -31.15 -17.84 4.38
C ASP A 111 -32.65 -17.75 4.05
N ARG A 112 -33.54 -18.43 4.81
CA ARG A 112 -34.96 -18.58 4.47
C ARG A 112 -35.66 -17.25 4.20
N CYS A 113 -35.47 -16.25 5.06
CA CYS A 113 -36.10 -14.94 4.89
C CYS A 113 -35.61 -14.26 3.61
N THR A 114 -34.34 -14.44 3.25
CA THR A 114 -33.77 -13.94 1.99
C THR A 114 -34.36 -14.65 0.79
N ARG A 115 -34.52 -15.99 0.84
CA ARG A 115 -35.21 -16.76 -0.22
C ARG A 115 -36.66 -16.31 -0.40
N ASP A 116 -37.41 -16.15 0.69
CA ASP A 116 -38.78 -15.69 0.64
C ASP A 116 -38.87 -14.24 0.10
N THR A 117 -37.86 -13.40 0.39
CA THR A 117 -37.74 -12.04 -0.20
C THR A 117 -37.52 -12.09 -1.71
N LEU A 118 -36.60 -12.93 -2.17
CA LEU A 118 -36.32 -13.15 -3.59
C LEU A 118 -37.55 -13.69 -4.34
N ASN A 119 -38.29 -14.62 -3.74
CA ASN A 119 -39.53 -15.14 -4.32
C ASN A 119 -40.61 -14.06 -4.43
N ALA A 120 -40.75 -13.17 -3.43
CA ALA A 120 -41.68 -12.05 -3.52
C ALA A 120 -41.26 -11.06 -4.61
N LEU A 121 -39.97 -10.71 -4.71
CA LEU A 121 -39.43 -9.86 -5.77
C LEU A 121 -39.58 -10.50 -7.16
N LYS A 122 -39.49 -11.83 -7.25
CA LYS A 122 -39.77 -12.58 -8.48
C LYS A 122 -41.22 -12.44 -8.90
N GLY A 123 -42.16 -12.57 -7.95
CA GLY A 123 -43.59 -12.31 -8.19
C GLY A 123 -43.89 -10.89 -8.65
N GLU A 124 -43.08 -9.90 -8.26
CA GLU A 124 -43.14 -8.52 -8.74
C GLU A 124 -42.42 -8.30 -10.10
N GLY A 125 -41.78 -9.34 -10.64
CA GLY A 125 -41.02 -9.27 -11.88
C GLY A 125 -39.72 -8.46 -11.77
N LYS A 126 -39.16 -8.29 -10.56
CA LYS A 126 -37.93 -7.50 -10.32
C LYS A 126 -36.67 -8.35 -10.32
N VAL A 127 -36.77 -9.64 -10.00
CA VAL A 127 -35.66 -10.60 -10.06
C VAL A 127 -36.09 -11.86 -10.79
N ARG A 128 -35.12 -12.61 -11.30
CA ARG A 128 -35.32 -13.94 -11.87
C ARG A 128 -34.20 -14.88 -11.41
N VAL A 129 -34.47 -16.18 -11.51
CA VAL A 129 -33.41 -17.19 -11.42
C VAL A 129 -32.74 -17.23 -12.78
N GLU A 130 -31.41 -17.10 -12.80
CA GLU A 130 -30.61 -17.26 -14.03
C GLU A 130 -30.30 -18.73 -14.25
N THR A 131 -29.70 -19.37 -13.26
CA THR A 131 -29.36 -20.80 -13.31
C THR A 131 -29.38 -21.42 -11.92
N ARG A 132 -29.04 -22.71 -11.85
CA ARG A 132 -28.78 -23.44 -10.60
C ARG A 132 -27.32 -23.88 -10.58
N LEU A 133 -26.61 -23.50 -9.52
CA LEU A 133 -25.21 -23.87 -9.32
C LEU A 133 -25.06 -25.38 -9.07
N GLU A 134 -23.84 -25.89 -9.20
CA GLU A 134 -23.47 -27.28 -8.87
C GLU A 134 -23.85 -27.65 -7.43
N SER A 135 -23.78 -26.66 -6.52
CA SER A 135 -24.21 -26.80 -5.12
C SER A 135 -25.72 -26.98 -4.94
N GLY A 136 -26.52 -26.84 -5.99
CA GLY A 136 -27.97 -26.88 -5.96
C GLY A 136 -28.62 -25.56 -5.52
N HIS A 137 -27.85 -24.51 -5.25
CA HIS A 137 -28.38 -23.18 -4.97
C HIS A 137 -28.81 -22.46 -6.25
N GLN A 138 -29.91 -21.70 -6.15
CA GLN A 138 -30.38 -20.85 -7.25
C GLN A 138 -29.56 -19.57 -7.31
N LEU A 139 -29.11 -19.22 -8.51
CA LEU A 139 -28.44 -17.95 -8.78
C LEU A 139 -29.46 -16.93 -9.27
N TRP A 140 -29.54 -15.80 -8.59
CA TRP A 140 -30.54 -14.76 -8.82
C TRP A 140 -29.93 -13.53 -9.47
N VAL A 141 -30.68 -12.92 -10.39
CA VAL A 141 -30.30 -11.69 -11.10
C VAL A 141 -31.45 -10.70 -11.18
N LEU A 142 -31.12 -9.42 -11.39
CA LEU A 142 -32.12 -8.38 -11.65
C LEU A 142 -32.72 -8.52 -13.04
N THR A 143 -34.03 -8.30 -13.16
CA THR A 143 -34.67 -8.01 -14.44
C THR A 143 -34.45 -6.53 -14.82
N GLU A 144 -34.84 -6.11 -16.01
CA GLU A 144 -34.84 -4.68 -16.39
C GLU A 144 -35.58 -3.79 -15.38
N ARG A 145 -36.73 -4.26 -14.89
CA ARG A 145 -37.54 -3.56 -13.88
C ARG A 145 -36.79 -3.45 -12.56
N GLY A 146 -36.23 -4.55 -12.08
CA GLY A 146 -35.45 -4.55 -10.83
C GLY A 146 -34.17 -3.73 -10.93
N HIS A 147 -33.52 -3.72 -12.09
CA HIS A 147 -32.34 -2.91 -12.37
C HIS A 147 -32.65 -1.41 -12.32
N LYS A 148 -33.74 -0.97 -12.96
CA LYS A 148 -34.19 0.44 -12.85
C LYS A 148 -34.47 0.85 -11.39
N GLU A 149 -35.08 -0.03 -10.61
CA GLU A 149 -35.38 0.24 -9.19
C GLU A 149 -34.12 0.25 -8.33
N ALA A 150 -33.25 -0.75 -8.46
CA ALA A 150 -31.98 -0.80 -7.74
C ALA A 150 -31.10 0.43 -8.05
N LYS A 151 -31.15 0.96 -9.28
CA LYS A 151 -30.43 2.18 -9.65
C LYS A 151 -30.88 3.40 -8.84
N GLN A 152 -32.16 3.47 -8.50
CA GLN A 152 -32.72 4.55 -7.67
C GLN A 152 -32.35 4.40 -6.19
N LEU A 153 -32.03 3.18 -5.75
CA LEU A 153 -31.64 2.89 -4.36
C LEU A 153 -30.15 3.09 -4.10
N LEU A 154 -29.30 2.99 -5.13
CA LEU A 154 -27.86 3.16 -5.00
C LEU A 154 -27.48 4.64 -4.85
N PRO A 155 -26.52 4.98 -3.98
CA PRO A 155 -25.99 6.34 -3.92
C PRO A 155 -25.30 6.68 -5.24
N LYS A 156 -25.24 7.97 -5.59
CA LYS A 156 -24.64 8.44 -6.86
C LYS A 156 -23.17 8.04 -7.03
N SER A 157 -22.46 7.81 -5.93
CA SER A 157 -21.06 7.37 -5.91
C SER A 157 -20.89 5.86 -6.10
N ALA A 158 -21.95 5.06 -5.95
CA ALA A 158 -21.90 3.63 -6.17
C ALA A 158 -22.11 3.32 -7.65
N ARG A 159 -21.24 2.49 -8.20
CA ARG A 159 -21.39 1.96 -9.55
C ARG A 159 -22.37 0.79 -9.52
N MET A 160 -23.32 0.82 -10.45
CA MET A 160 -24.24 -0.27 -10.69
C MET A 160 -23.63 -1.25 -11.70
N SER A 161 -23.79 -2.56 -11.46
CA SER A 161 -23.37 -3.58 -12.43
C SER A 161 -24.16 -3.51 -13.73
N VAL A 162 -23.56 -4.01 -14.80
CA VAL A 162 -24.24 -4.14 -16.09
C VAL A 162 -25.46 -5.04 -15.97
N LEU A 163 -26.57 -4.63 -16.60
CA LEU A 163 -27.78 -5.44 -16.65
C LEU A 163 -27.51 -6.74 -17.42
N ARG A 164 -27.86 -7.89 -16.81
CA ARG A 164 -27.80 -9.19 -17.47
C ARG A 164 -29.08 -9.47 -18.26
N LYS A 165 -29.06 -9.11 -19.54
CA LYS A 165 -30.14 -9.45 -20.47
C LYS A 165 -30.22 -10.96 -20.66
N LEU A 166 -31.44 -11.48 -20.73
CA LEU A 166 -31.67 -12.86 -21.12
C LEU A 166 -31.38 -12.94 -22.62
N GLN A 167 -30.50 -13.86 -23.01
CA GLN A 167 -30.22 -14.13 -24.41
C GLN A 167 -31.04 -15.33 -24.84
N TYR A 168 -31.47 -15.30 -26.10
CA TYR A 168 -32.22 -16.37 -26.72
C TYR A 168 -31.44 -16.83 -27.95
N ASP A 169 -31.42 -18.13 -28.20
CA ASP A 169 -30.89 -18.69 -29.44
C ASP A 169 -31.86 -18.44 -30.61
N ASP A 170 -31.47 -18.90 -31.79
CA ASP A 170 -32.26 -18.76 -33.02
C ASP A 170 -33.62 -19.50 -32.94
N ASP A 171 -33.74 -20.47 -32.04
CA ASP A 171 -34.97 -21.22 -31.76
C ASP A 171 -35.85 -20.53 -30.70
N GLY A 172 -35.40 -19.42 -30.13
CA GLY A 172 -36.11 -18.66 -29.10
C GLY A 172 -36.01 -19.27 -27.71
N GLU A 173 -35.12 -20.23 -27.51
CA GLU A 173 -34.82 -20.83 -26.21
C GLU A 173 -33.74 -20.01 -25.48
N PRO A 174 -33.79 -19.90 -24.14
CA PRO A 174 -32.78 -19.17 -23.39
C PRO A 174 -31.40 -19.81 -23.57
N VAL A 175 -30.40 -19.02 -23.96
CA VAL A 175 -29.01 -19.51 -24.04
C VAL A 175 -28.45 -19.68 -22.62
N ASP A 176 -28.05 -20.90 -22.27
CA ASP A 176 -27.27 -21.16 -21.06
C ASP A 176 -25.91 -20.47 -21.17
N GLY A 177 -25.54 -19.68 -20.16
CA GLY A 177 -24.29 -18.92 -20.17
C GLY A 177 -23.04 -19.81 -20.14
N ASP A 178 -21.92 -19.30 -20.66
CA ASP A 178 -20.64 -19.99 -20.88
C ASP A 178 -19.87 -20.44 -19.60
N GLY A 179 -20.56 -20.91 -18.55
CA GLY A 179 -19.92 -21.43 -17.32
C GLY A 179 -19.34 -20.37 -16.38
N TYR A 180 -19.57 -19.07 -16.66
CA TYR A 180 -19.15 -17.94 -15.82
C TYR A 180 -19.91 -17.82 -14.48
N ASP A 181 -21.02 -18.54 -14.35
CA ASP A 181 -21.95 -18.40 -13.23
C ASP A 181 -21.33 -18.84 -11.89
N GLU A 182 -20.53 -19.89 -11.92
CA GLU A 182 -19.83 -20.38 -10.74
C GLU A 182 -18.69 -19.44 -10.30
N HIS A 183 -17.97 -18.84 -11.24
CA HIS A 183 -16.97 -17.83 -10.92
C HIS A 183 -17.64 -16.58 -10.32
N ALA A 184 -18.73 -16.09 -10.93
CA ALA A 184 -19.49 -14.98 -10.37
C ALA A 184 -20.09 -15.30 -8.99
N ALA A 185 -20.54 -16.54 -8.77
CA ALA A 185 -20.98 -17.00 -7.46
C ALA A 185 -19.82 -16.96 -6.43
N ALA A 186 -18.62 -17.38 -6.80
CA ALA A 186 -17.43 -17.30 -5.95
C ALA A 186 -17.03 -15.85 -5.65
N VAL A 187 -17.15 -14.95 -6.63
CA VAL A 187 -16.95 -13.50 -6.46
C VAL A 187 -17.90 -12.96 -5.40
N THR A 188 -19.21 -13.17 -5.54
CA THR A 188 -20.20 -12.68 -4.56
C THR A 188 -20.05 -13.37 -3.20
N SER A 189 -19.66 -14.65 -3.17
CA SER A 189 -19.36 -15.37 -1.92
C SER A 189 -18.18 -14.73 -1.18
N THR A 190 -17.13 -14.34 -1.90
CA THR A 190 -15.97 -13.61 -1.36
C THR A 190 -16.39 -12.32 -0.68
N ALA A 191 -17.19 -11.49 -1.35
CA ALA A 191 -17.71 -10.26 -0.74
C ALA A 191 -18.59 -10.56 0.48
N ALA A 192 -19.39 -11.62 0.45
CA ALA A 192 -20.28 -11.99 1.55
C ALA A 192 -19.51 -12.42 2.80
N VAL A 193 -18.48 -13.27 2.66
CA VAL A 193 -17.67 -13.73 3.81
C VAL A 193 -16.82 -12.60 4.40
N LEU A 194 -16.34 -11.67 3.56
CA LEU A 194 -15.59 -10.51 4.01
C LEU A 194 -16.48 -9.50 4.75
N THR A 195 -17.65 -9.20 4.19
CA THR A 195 -18.65 -8.33 4.84
C THR A 195 -19.10 -8.92 6.17
N GLY A 196 -19.39 -10.23 6.21
CA GLY A 196 -19.78 -10.93 7.43
C GLY A 196 -18.71 -10.93 8.52
N ALA A 197 -17.43 -10.81 8.14
CA ALA A 197 -16.31 -10.67 9.06
C ALA A 197 -16.01 -9.20 9.46
N GLY A 198 -16.86 -8.26 9.07
CA GLY A 198 -16.71 -6.83 9.41
C GLY A 198 -15.87 -6.02 8.43
N TYR A 199 -15.44 -6.60 7.29
CA TYR A 199 -14.75 -5.84 6.25
C TYR A 199 -15.74 -5.15 5.33
N GLY A 200 -16.11 -3.92 5.72
CA GLY A 200 -17.00 -3.06 4.95
C GLY A 200 -18.46 -3.47 5.01
N THR A 201 -19.24 -2.89 4.12
CA THR A 201 -20.68 -3.14 3.94
C THR A 201 -20.95 -3.52 2.48
N PRO A 202 -22.17 -3.92 2.07
CA PRO A 202 -22.46 -4.12 0.65
C PRO A 202 -22.04 -2.94 -0.25
N LEU A 203 -22.15 -1.71 0.25
CA LEU A 203 -21.78 -0.48 -0.49
C LEU A 203 -20.26 -0.24 -0.55
N SER A 204 -19.46 -0.98 0.22
CA SER A 204 -17.99 -0.96 0.15
C SER A 204 -17.45 -1.70 -1.06
N TRP A 205 -18.29 -2.45 -1.76
CA TRP A 205 -17.90 -3.28 -2.90
C TRP A 205 -18.26 -2.62 -4.23
N GLN A 206 -17.39 -2.81 -5.20
CA GLN A 206 -17.65 -2.45 -6.60
C GLN A 206 -17.12 -3.57 -7.49
N THR A 207 -17.90 -3.94 -8.49
CA THR A 207 -17.45 -4.79 -9.59
C THR A 207 -17.04 -3.91 -10.78
N GLU A 208 -16.25 -4.46 -11.70
CA GLU A 208 -15.98 -3.85 -13.01
C GLU A 208 -15.31 -2.46 -12.96
N ILE A 209 -14.43 -2.20 -11.98
CA ILE A 209 -13.61 -0.98 -12.01
C ILE A 209 -12.54 -1.12 -13.10
N ALA A 210 -12.57 -0.21 -14.06
CA ALA A 210 -11.66 -0.17 -15.20
C ALA A 210 -10.30 0.45 -14.80
N HIS A 211 -9.25 -0.35 -14.92
CA HIS A 211 -7.86 0.08 -14.80
C HIS A 211 -7.26 0.16 -16.22
N ARG A 212 -7.48 1.31 -16.87
CA ARG A 212 -7.09 1.54 -18.27
C ARG A 212 -5.57 1.71 -18.39
N LEU A 213 -4.96 0.95 -19.30
CA LEU A 213 -3.54 0.99 -19.59
C LEU A 213 -3.27 1.75 -20.90
N PRO A 214 -2.06 2.32 -21.09
CA PRO A 214 -1.73 3.14 -22.26
C PRO A 214 -1.78 2.39 -23.60
N TYR A 215 -1.65 1.06 -23.57
CA TYR A 215 -1.67 0.19 -24.75
C TYR A 215 -3.08 -0.32 -25.11
N GLY A 216 -4.12 0.43 -24.73
CA GLY A 216 -5.52 0.14 -25.07
C GLY A 216 -6.18 -0.98 -24.25
N TYR A 217 -5.41 -1.75 -23.48
CA TYR A 217 -5.97 -2.78 -22.60
C TYR A 217 -6.60 -2.16 -21.36
N THR A 218 -7.68 -2.77 -20.86
CA THR A 218 -8.30 -2.41 -19.58
C THR A 218 -8.32 -3.61 -18.66
N GLN A 219 -7.63 -3.53 -17.53
CA GLN A 219 -7.72 -4.54 -16.48
C GLN A 219 -8.93 -4.25 -15.60
N TYR A 220 -9.71 -5.28 -15.29
CA TYR A 220 -10.82 -5.20 -14.35
C TYR A 220 -10.50 -6.11 -13.17
N ALA A 221 -10.62 -5.59 -11.96
CA ALA A 221 -10.66 -6.45 -10.78
C ALA A 221 -12.02 -7.11 -10.69
N ASP A 222 -12.07 -8.37 -10.29
CA ASP A 222 -13.33 -9.07 -10.03
C ASP A 222 -14.11 -8.32 -8.95
N LEU A 223 -13.41 -7.90 -7.90
CA LEU A 223 -13.92 -6.98 -6.89
C LEU A 223 -12.92 -5.90 -6.52
N THR A 224 -13.46 -4.76 -6.14
CA THR A 224 -12.73 -3.74 -5.40
C THR A 224 -13.45 -3.44 -4.10
N MET A 225 -12.72 -3.55 -3.00
CA MET A 225 -13.19 -3.25 -1.65
C MET A 225 -12.69 -1.87 -1.22
N ARG A 226 -13.57 -1.06 -0.64
CA ARG A 226 -13.25 0.21 0.03
C ARG A 226 -13.85 0.20 1.44
N ALA A 227 -13.06 -0.18 2.43
CA ALA A 227 -13.48 -0.36 3.82
C ALA A 227 -12.51 0.34 4.79
N PRO A 228 -12.42 1.69 4.74
CA PRO A 228 -11.48 2.45 5.57
C PRO A 228 -11.70 2.20 7.08
N ASP A 229 -12.96 2.05 7.51
CA ASP A 229 -13.31 1.77 8.91
C ASP A 229 -12.77 0.41 9.41
N ALA A 230 -12.48 -0.52 8.49
CA ALA A 230 -11.88 -1.81 8.78
C ALA A 230 -10.34 -1.81 8.56
N GLY A 231 -9.73 -0.64 8.41
CA GLY A 231 -8.29 -0.51 8.16
C GLY A 231 -7.87 -0.98 6.76
N VAL A 232 -8.80 -1.04 5.81
CA VAL A 232 -8.53 -1.39 4.40
C VAL A 232 -9.10 -0.31 3.47
N PRO A 233 -8.37 0.81 3.25
CA PRO A 233 -8.87 1.93 2.47
C PRO A 233 -9.23 1.55 1.03
N ALA A 234 -8.44 0.69 0.41
CA ALA A 234 -8.72 0.06 -0.88
C ALA A 234 -8.01 -1.29 -0.98
N MET A 235 -8.63 -2.27 -1.65
CA MET A 235 -8.02 -3.53 -2.04
C MET A 235 -8.67 -4.04 -3.32
N LEU A 236 -7.85 -4.54 -4.25
CA LEU A 236 -8.30 -5.21 -5.48
C LEU A 236 -8.32 -6.71 -5.22
N LEU A 237 -9.36 -7.41 -5.66
CA LEU A 237 -9.50 -8.84 -5.45
C LEU A 237 -9.70 -9.55 -6.79
N GLU A 238 -9.02 -10.69 -6.92
CA GLU A 238 -9.11 -11.64 -8.03
C GLU A 238 -9.55 -12.98 -7.45
N VAL A 239 -10.58 -13.60 -8.01
CA VAL A 239 -11.14 -14.87 -7.52
C VAL A 239 -10.86 -15.99 -8.52
N ASP A 240 -9.93 -16.89 -8.18
CA ASP A 240 -9.56 -18.00 -9.06
C ASP A 240 -10.19 -19.32 -8.57
N ARG A 241 -10.93 -20.00 -9.45
CA ARG A 241 -11.46 -21.35 -9.19
C ARG A 241 -10.43 -22.44 -9.50
N VAL A 242 -9.14 -22.06 -9.54
CA VAL A 242 -8.00 -22.87 -9.96
C VAL A 242 -8.11 -23.29 -11.45
N ASN A 243 -8.80 -22.49 -12.24
CA ASN A 243 -9.01 -22.71 -13.68
C ASN A 243 -8.10 -21.83 -14.54
N GLU A 244 -7.68 -20.66 -14.03
CA GLU A 244 -6.78 -19.78 -14.77
C GLU A 244 -5.32 -20.30 -14.72
N PRO A 245 -4.56 -20.29 -15.83
CA PRO A 245 -3.13 -20.51 -15.80
C PRO A 245 -2.40 -19.54 -14.84
N VAL A 246 -1.31 -20.01 -14.20
CA VAL A 246 -0.47 -19.16 -13.33
C VAL A 246 0.08 -17.95 -14.08
N ASP A 247 0.38 -18.11 -15.37
CA ASP A 247 0.90 -17.03 -16.21
C ASP A 247 -0.13 -15.91 -16.40
N ASP A 248 -1.43 -16.25 -16.46
CA ASP A 248 -2.50 -15.27 -16.54
C ASP A 248 -2.68 -14.51 -15.21
N LEU A 249 -2.60 -15.20 -14.07
CA LEU A 249 -2.59 -14.56 -12.75
C LEU A 249 -1.37 -13.63 -12.59
N THR A 250 -0.21 -14.06 -13.07
CA THR A 250 1.02 -13.25 -13.07
C THR A 250 0.87 -12.04 -14.00
N ALA A 251 0.24 -12.22 -15.16
CA ALA A 251 -0.05 -11.14 -16.10
C ALA A 251 -1.07 -10.14 -15.54
N LYS A 252 -2.08 -10.59 -14.78
CA LYS A 252 -2.98 -9.70 -14.02
C LYS A 252 -2.18 -8.83 -13.05
N LEU A 253 -1.28 -9.42 -12.26
CA LEU A 253 -0.44 -8.65 -11.34
C LEU A 253 0.50 -7.69 -12.06
N ARG A 254 1.10 -8.10 -13.20
CA ARG A 254 1.86 -7.19 -14.06
C ARG A 254 1.04 -5.98 -14.44
N ARG A 255 -0.19 -6.19 -14.93
CA ARG A 255 -1.07 -5.12 -15.40
C ARG A 255 -1.47 -4.18 -14.26
N TYR A 256 -1.69 -4.68 -13.06
CA TYR A 256 -1.87 -3.83 -11.88
C TYR A 256 -0.62 -2.99 -11.58
N ASN A 257 0.56 -3.60 -11.59
CA ASN A 257 1.82 -2.89 -11.40
C ASN A 257 2.04 -1.80 -12.46
N ASP A 258 1.85 -2.13 -13.75
CA ASP A 258 1.96 -1.19 -14.86
C ASP A 258 0.97 -0.01 -14.67
N TRP A 259 -0.25 -0.32 -14.20
CA TRP A 259 -1.26 0.69 -13.92
C TRP A 259 -0.91 1.58 -12.71
N PHE A 260 -0.35 1.00 -11.65
CA PHE A 260 0.12 1.75 -10.48
C PHE A 260 1.30 2.67 -10.79
N GLU A 261 2.10 2.34 -11.79
CA GLU A 261 3.22 3.17 -12.26
C GLU A 261 2.78 4.35 -13.13
N LEU A 262 1.52 4.36 -13.62
CA LEU A 262 1.02 5.47 -14.43
C LEU A 262 1.05 6.79 -13.67
N LEU A 263 1.51 7.83 -14.34
CA LEU A 263 1.52 9.19 -13.81
C LEU A 263 0.11 9.77 -13.78
N ALA A 264 -0.18 10.54 -12.74
CA ALA A 264 -1.36 11.39 -12.71
C ALA A 264 -1.30 12.43 -13.83
N PRO A 265 -2.45 12.86 -14.38
CA PRO A 265 -2.48 13.95 -15.36
C PRO A 265 -1.74 15.18 -14.82
N LYS A 266 -0.86 15.76 -15.64
CA LYS A 266 -0.03 16.94 -15.30
C LYS A 266 0.99 16.73 -14.19
N ALA A 267 1.32 15.49 -13.82
CA ALA A 267 2.44 15.22 -12.93
C ALA A 267 3.78 15.67 -13.54
N ASP A 268 4.62 16.34 -12.76
CA ASP A 268 5.97 16.75 -13.14
C ASP A 268 6.91 15.54 -13.13
N LYS A 269 7.44 15.19 -14.31
CA LYS A 269 8.28 13.99 -14.50
C LYS A 269 9.63 14.10 -13.80
N ASP A 270 10.22 15.29 -13.73
CA ASP A 270 11.53 15.47 -13.11
C ASP A 270 11.42 15.38 -11.59
N ARG A 271 10.35 15.95 -11.03
CA ARG A 271 10.04 15.80 -9.59
C ARG A 271 9.66 14.38 -9.22
N GLU A 272 8.90 13.67 -10.07
CA GLU A 272 8.61 12.25 -9.83
C GLU A 272 9.88 11.41 -9.80
N LYS A 273 10.81 11.64 -10.74
CA LYS A 273 12.08 10.91 -10.81
C LYS A 273 12.93 11.15 -9.57
N ALA A 274 12.91 12.37 -9.01
CA ALA A 274 13.55 12.67 -7.73
C ALA A 274 12.84 11.96 -6.56
N ALA A 275 11.51 11.95 -6.56
CA ALA A 275 10.68 11.33 -5.52
C ALA A 275 10.80 9.78 -5.49
N ARG A 276 11.13 9.12 -6.61
CA ARG A 276 11.39 7.66 -6.65
C ARG A 276 12.45 7.19 -5.65
N ARG A 277 13.38 8.07 -5.24
CA ARG A 277 14.42 7.77 -4.23
C ARG A 277 13.98 8.10 -2.80
N GLN A 278 12.80 8.69 -2.63
CA GLN A 278 12.26 9.18 -1.37
C GLN A 278 11.08 8.33 -0.87
N GLY A 279 10.97 7.10 -1.36
CA GLY A 279 9.93 6.14 -0.95
C GLY A 279 8.53 6.61 -1.30
N ALA A 280 7.66 6.75 -0.29
CA ALA A 280 6.23 7.03 -0.43
C ALA A 280 5.91 8.33 -1.20
N ALA A 281 6.83 9.29 -1.25
CA ALA A 281 6.63 10.56 -1.96
C ALA A 281 6.33 10.35 -3.46
N VAL A 282 6.77 9.22 -4.04
CA VAL A 282 6.47 8.89 -5.44
C VAL A 282 4.97 8.69 -5.70
N HIS A 283 4.19 8.31 -4.67
CA HIS A 283 2.75 8.01 -4.81
C HIS A 283 1.92 9.24 -5.16
N ASP A 284 2.34 10.44 -4.74
CA ASP A 284 1.64 11.70 -5.03
C ASP A 284 1.59 12.03 -6.53
N PHE A 285 2.53 11.46 -7.29
CA PHE A 285 2.65 11.59 -8.74
C PHE A 285 1.90 10.52 -9.52
N ARG A 286 1.38 9.48 -8.85
CA ARG A 286 0.72 8.34 -9.51
C ARG A 286 -0.76 8.58 -9.74
N LEU A 287 -1.29 8.00 -10.81
CA LEU A 287 -2.72 8.08 -11.16
C LEU A 287 -3.59 7.42 -10.09
N TRP A 288 -3.17 6.26 -9.57
CA TRP A 288 -3.99 5.49 -8.64
C TRP A 288 -4.30 6.23 -7.34
N SER A 289 -3.40 7.10 -6.85
CA SER A 289 -3.59 7.89 -5.63
C SER A 289 -4.67 8.97 -5.79
N ARG A 290 -5.13 9.22 -7.03
CA ARG A 290 -6.28 10.08 -7.35
C ARG A 290 -7.61 9.33 -7.34
N ILE A 291 -7.57 8.00 -7.41
CA ILE A 291 -8.75 7.13 -7.56
C ILE A 291 -9.04 6.40 -6.25
N TYR A 292 -7.99 5.99 -5.54
CA TYR A 292 -8.04 5.29 -4.27
C TYR A 292 -7.46 6.17 -3.15
N PRO A 293 -8.07 6.13 -1.96
CA PRO A 293 -7.48 6.78 -0.79
C PRO A 293 -6.11 6.18 -0.47
N ALA A 294 -5.26 6.96 0.19
CA ALA A 294 -3.99 6.45 0.70
C ALA A 294 -4.25 5.25 1.62
N THR A 295 -3.48 4.18 1.42
CA THR A 295 -3.61 2.93 2.18
C THR A 295 -3.12 3.07 3.62
N GLY A 296 -2.35 4.14 3.91
CA GLY A 296 -1.64 4.32 5.18
C GLY A 296 -0.51 3.29 5.40
N ARG A 297 -0.22 2.47 4.39
CA ARG A 297 0.75 1.38 4.39
C ARG A 297 1.72 1.56 3.24
N GLU A 298 2.91 1.03 3.41
CA GLU A 298 3.94 1.09 2.37
C GLU A 298 3.56 0.19 1.18
N GLY A 299 3.81 0.71 -0.02
CA GLY A 299 3.52 0.05 -1.30
C GLY A 299 2.24 0.54 -1.98
N TYR A 300 1.92 -0.10 -3.11
CA TYR A 300 0.74 0.21 -3.90
C TYR A 300 -0.56 -0.30 -3.25
N VAL A 301 -1.69 -0.09 -3.94
CA VAL A 301 -2.98 -0.66 -3.54
C VAL A 301 -2.85 -2.19 -3.47
N PRO A 302 -3.21 -2.83 -2.34
CA PRO A 302 -3.10 -4.27 -2.19
C PRO A 302 -3.94 -5.04 -3.21
N VAL A 303 -3.40 -6.20 -3.63
CA VAL A 303 -4.08 -7.17 -4.48
C VAL A 303 -4.26 -8.47 -3.70
N ALA A 304 -5.48 -8.99 -3.63
CA ALA A 304 -5.78 -10.27 -3.02
C ALA A 304 -6.16 -11.30 -4.07
N PHE A 305 -5.53 -12.48 -4.04
CA PHE A 305 -6.03 -13.64 -4.78
C PHE A 305 -6.79 -14.56 -3.85
N VAL A 306 -8.06 -14.79 -4.15
CA VAL A 306 -8.95 -15.68 -3.38
C VAL A 306 -9.18 -16.95 -4.18
N PHE A 307 -8.62 -18.06 -3.71
CA PHE A 307 -8.75 -19.35 -4.38
C PHE A 307 -9.96 -20.12 -3.84
N THR A 308 -10.62 -20.90 -4.71
CA THR A 308 -11.74 -21.76 -4.27
C THR A 308 -11.96 -22.93 -5.24
N GLY A 309 -12.79 -23.89 -4.84
CA GLY A 309 -13.05 -25.10 -5.60
C GLY A 309 -11.81 -25.99 -5.63
N LYS A 310 -11.83 -27.05 -6.45
CA LYS A 310 -10.72 -28.02 -6.58
C LYS A 310 -10.19 -28.50 -5.21
N THR A 311 -9.05 -29.18 -5.20
CA THR A 311 -8.46 -29.73 -3.97
C THR A 311 -7.54 -28.71 -3.28
N ALA A 312 -7.39 -28.84 -1.96
CA ALA A 312 -6.44 -28.01 -1.19
C ALA A 312 -5.01 -28.08 -1.73
N ALA A 313 -4.57 -29.27 -2.17
CA ALA A 313 -3.24 -29.46 -2.77
C ALA A 313 -3.06 -28.68 -4.08
N GLN A 314 -4.11 -28.59 -4.90
CA GLN A 314 -4.09 -27.81 -6.15
C GLN A 314 -4.04 -26.31 -5.86
N ARG A 315 -4.84 -25.82 -4.90
CA ARG A 315 -4.80 -24.41 -4.46
C ARG A 315 -3.43 -24.04 -3.89
N GLU A 316 -2.85 -24.87 -3.03
CA GLU A 316 -1.52 -24.63 -2.48
C GLU A 316 -0.43 -24.62 -3.57
N SER A 317 -0.49 -25.58 -4.50
CA SER A 317 0.42 -25.61 -5.65
C SER A 317 0.30 -24.34 -6.50
N ARG A 318 -0.93 -23.85 -6.71
CA ARG A 318 -1.22 -22.60 -7.44
C ARG A 318 -0.61 -21.39 -6.73
N MET A 319 -0.85 -21.24 -5.43
CA MET A 319 -0.30 -20.15 -4.61
C MET A 319 1.23 -20.12 -4.66
N ARG A 320 1.91 -21.27 -4.49
CA ARG A 320 3.38 -21.34 -4.58
C ARG A 320 3.92 -20.94 -5.95
N ARG A 321 3.30 -21.41 -7.03
CA ARG A 321 3.74 -21.08 -8.40
C ARG A 321 3.53 -19.60 -8.72
N LEU A 322 2.41 -19.03 -8.29
CA LEU A 322 2.15 -17.60 -8.39
C LEU A 322 3.21 -16.79 -7.63
N GLU A 323 3.52 -17.18 -6.40
CA GLU A 323 4.54 -16.54 -5.57
C GLU A 323 5.92 -16.52 -6.26
N GLN A 324 6.34 -17.65 -6.83
CA GLN A 324 7.59 -17.75 -7.55
C GLN A 324 7.60 -16.88 -8.82
N ALA A 325 6.56 -16.97 -9.64
CA ALA A 325 6.49 -16.29 -10.94
C ALA A 325 6.31 -14.77 -10.80
N ALA A 326 5.59 -14.33 -9.76
CA ALA A 326 5.19 -12.95 -9.58
C ALA A 326 6.11 -12.17 -8.60
N ARG A 327 7.18 -12.80 -8.11
CA ARG A 327 8.09 -12.25 -7.08
C ARG A 327 8.54 -10.82 -7.35
N ARG A 328 8.85 -10.47 -8.60
CA ARG A 328 9.33 -9.14 -8.98
C ARG A 328 8.36 -7.99 -8.67
N TYR A 329 7.07 -8.27 -8.49
CA TYR A 329 6.04 -7.24 -8.29
C TYR A 329 5.76 -6.96 -6.82
N PHE A 330 5.95 -7.94 -5.94
CA PHE A 330 5.61 -7.81 -4.52
C PHE A 330 6.84 -7.84 -3.61
N ALA A 331 7.98 -8.32 -4.10
CA ALA A 331 9.22 -8.27 -3.35
C ALA A 331 9.68 -6.81 -3.24
N GLY A 332 9.95 -6.37 -2.01
CA GLY A 332 10.62 -5.11 -1.78
C GLY A 332 12.09 -5.18 -2.16
N THR A 333 12.72 -4.01 -2.22
CA THR A 333 14.13 -3.83 -2.55
C THR A 333 14.93 -3.49 -1.31
N ARG A 334 16.12 -4.07 -1.13
CA ARG A 334 16.98 -3.67 0.00
C ARG A 334 17.43 -2.22 -0.20
N TYR A 335 17.48 -1.44 0.87
CA TYR A 335 18.09 -0.10 0.84
C TYR A 335 19.60 -0.21 0.54
N PRO A 336 20.06 0.13 -0.68
CA PRO A 336 21.40 -0.22 -1.13
C PRO A 336 22.51 0.61 -0.46
N TRP A 337 22.17 1.74 0.16
CA TRP A 337 23.14 2.70 0.71
C TRP A 337 23.40 2.57 2.22
N ALA A 338 22.74 1.65 2.92
CA ALA A 338 22.61 1.80 4.37
C ALA A 338 23.12 0.64 5.24
N GLY A 339 23.40 -0.54 4.65
CA GLY A 339 23.73 -1.74 5.46
C GLY A 339 22.64 -2.11 6.46
N PHE A 340 21.41 -1.65 6.21
CA PHE A 340 20.22 -1.85 7.02
C PHE A 340 19.55 -3.16 6.64
N THR A 341 18.87 -3.76 7.61
CA THR A 341 18.08 -4.97 7.38
C THR A 341 16.70 -4.67 6.82
N ALA A 342 16.25 -3.41 6.93
CA ALA A 342 15.01 -2.93 6.35
C ALA A 342 14.94 -3.11 4.82
N VAL A 343 13.71 -3.22 4.33
CA VAL A 343 13.37 -3.43 2.91
C VAL A 343 12.41 -2.33 2.46
N ASP A 344 12.68 -1.70 1.32
CA ASP A 344 11.81 -0.71 0.68
C ASP A 344 10.72 -1.43 -0.13
N TYR A 345 9.47 -1.27 0.29
CA TYR A 345 8.27 -1.76 -0.38
C TYR A 345 7.47 -0.64 -1.06
N HIS A 346 7.94 0.61 -1.09
CA HIS A 346 7.16 1.75 -1.59
C HIS A 346 6.73 1.59 -3.05
N GLN A 347 7.50 0.87 -3.87
CA GLN A 347 7.17 0.55 -5.27
C GLN A 347 6.83 -0.94 -5.47
N ALA A 348 6.40 -1.63 -4.41
CA ALA A 348 5.93 -3.02 -4.47
C ALA A 348 4.41 -3.10 -4.31
N VAL A 349 3.80 -4.11 -4.92
CA VAL A 349 2.38 -4.45 -4.74
C VAL A 349 2.25 -5.37 -3.52
N PRO A 350 1.51 -4.99 -2.47
CA PRO A 350 1.18 -5.92 -1.39
C PRO A 350 0.25 -7.01 -1.94
N VAL A 351 0.74 -8.24 -2.07
CA VAL A 351 -0.06 -9.37 -2.58
C VAL A 351 -0.39 -10.34 -1.46
N VAL A 352 -1.68 -10.49 -1.16
CA VAL A 352 -2.16 -11.47 -0.18
C VAL A 352 -2.94 -12.58 -0.88
N VAL A 353 -2.90 -13.78 -0.32
CA VAL A 353 -3.63 -14.93 -0.82
C VAL A 353 -4.47 -15.56 0.30
N THR A 354 -5.60 -16.14 -0.08
CA THR A 354 -6.47 -16.88 0.82
C THR A 354 -7.31 -17.90 0.05
N GLU A 355 -8.08 -18.70 0.78
CA GLU A 355 -8.99 -19.70 0.23
C GLU A 355 -10.39 -19.49 0.82
N LEU A 356 -11.45 -19.53 0.02
CA LEU A 356 -12.83 -19.42 0.53
C LEU A 356 -13.17 -20.53 1.53
N GLU A 357 -12.67 -21.74 1.27
CA GLU A 357 -12.85 -22.89 2.16
C GLU A 357 -12.17 -22.65 3.51
N ARG A 358 -10.99 -22.01 3.52
CA ARG A 358 -10.27 -21.66 4.74
C ARG A 358 -10.99 -20.58 5.53
N ILE A 359 -11.44 -19.52 4.86
CA ILE A 359 -12.25 -18.46 5.46
C ILE A 359 -13.50 -19.04 6.10
N THR A 360 -14.20 -19.94 5.39
CA THR A 360 -15.46 -20.52 5.88
C THR A 360 -15.25 -21.49 7.04
N ALA A 361 -14.09 -22.18 7.08
CA ALA A 361 -13.77 -23.12 8.15
C ALA A 361 -13.28 -22.45 9.44
N ASP A 362 -12.72 -21.25 9.37
CA ASP A 362 -12.22 -20.52 10.53
C ASP A 362 -13.37 -19.91 11.35
N PRO A 363 -13.42 -20.10 12.69
CA PRO A 363 -14.47 -19.53 13.53
C PRO A 363 -14.53 -18.00 13.52
N ALA A 364 -13.40 -17.33 13.31
CA ALA A 364 -13.33 -15.88 13.14
C ALA A 364 -13.53 -15.46 11.67
N GLY A 365 -13.79 -16.41 10.77
CA GLY A 365 -14.02 -16.16 9.35
C GLY A 365 -12.82 -15.47 8.71
N ALA A 366 -13.10 -14.45 7.90
CA ALA A 366 -12.04 -13.68 7.25
C ALA A 366 -11.26 -12.77 8.23
N ALA A 367 -11.74 -12.57 9.46
CA ALA A 367 -11.02 -11.86 10.51
C ALA A 367 -9.96 -12.74 11.20
N GLY A 368 -10.02 -14.06 10.99
CA GLY A 368 -9.06 -15.02 11.50
C GLY A 368 -7.71 -14.99 10.79
N LYS A 369 -6.83 -15.91 11.18
CA LYS A 369 -5.50 -16.08 10.58
C LYS A 369 -5.59 -16.92 9.31
N VAL A 370 -6.24 -16.35 8.29
CA VAL A 370 -6.58 -17.03 7.02
C VAL A 370 -5.97 -16.35 5.81
N TRP A 371 -5.11 -15.35 6.00
CA TRP A 371 -4.46 -14.61 4.93
C TRP A 371 -2.96 -14.88 4.92
N ARG A 372 -2.36 -15.09 3.75
CA ARG A 372 -0.91 -15.22 3.61
C ARG A 372 -0.38 -14.11 2.71
N ARG A 373 0.62 -13.37 3.17
CA ARG A 373 1.35 -12.40 2.33
C ARG A 373 2.34 -13.17 1.47
N LEU A 374 2.33 -12.99 0.16
CA LEU A 374 3.35 -13.60 -0.70
C LEU A 374 4.74 -13.08 -0.32
N GLY A 375 5.72 -13.99 -0.24
CA GLY A 375 7.04 -13.74 0.34
C GLY A 375 7.12 -14.02 1.84
N ARG A 376 6.04 -14.50 2.47
CA ARG A 376 5.99 -14.94 3.87
C ARG A 376 5.23 -16.27 3.98
N ASP A 377 5.72 -17.15 4.85
CA ASP A 377 5.15 -18.50 4.99
C ASP A 377 3.92 -18.56 5.91
N GLU A 378 3.77 -17.57 6.80
CA GLU A 378 2.76 -17.61 7.86
C GLU A 378 1.37 -17.16 7.40
N TRP A 379 0.35 -17.86 7.91
CA TRP A 379 -1.03 -17.39 7.87
C TRP A 379 -1.28 -16.38 9.00
N GLN A 380 -1.88 -15.25 8.62
CA GLN A 380 -1.98 -14.03 9.39
C GLN A 380 -3.40 -13.47 9.28
N THR A 381 -3.75 -12.55 10.17
CA THR A 381 -4.94 -11.70 9.96
C THR A 381 -4.71 -10.79 8.73
N LEU A 382 -5.78 -10.28 8.12
CA LEU A 382 -5.64 -9.40 6.94
C LEU A 382 -4.78 -8.16 7.25
N SER A 383 -4.94 -7.58 8.45
CA SER A 383 -4.16 -6.41 8.85
C SER A 383 -2.66 -6.71 8.99
N GLU A 384 -2.31 -7.86 9.58
CA GLU A 384 -0.92 -8.32 9.70
C GLU A 384 -0.30 -8.63 8.34
N ALA A 385 -1.04 -9.31 7.44
CA ALA A 385 -0.57 -9.68 6.11
C ALA A 385 -0.29 -8.45 5.21
N LEU A 386 -1.05 -7.38 5.42
CA LEU A 386 -0.87 -6.12 4.72
C LEU A 386 0.20 -5.21 5.34
N ASP A 387 0.66 -5.48 6.57
CA ASP A 387 1.71 -4.70 7.22
C ASP A 387 3.12 -5.09 6.71
N ASN A 388 4.06 -4.13 6.76
CA ASN A 388 5.47 -4.32 6.43
C ASN A 388 6.33 -4.00 7.68
N PRO A 389 6.45 -4.93 8.65
CA PRO A 389 7.22 -4.70 9.87
C PRO A 389 8.72 -4.54 9.63
N ASP A 390 9.23 -5.12 8.54
CA ASP A 390 10.58 -5.01 8.00
C ASP A 390 10.76 -3.82 7.03
N GLY A 391 9.71 -3.01 6.85
CA GLY A 391 9.67 -1.88 5.92
C GLY A 391 10.23 -0.57 6.47
N GLU A 392 9.63 0.53 6.02
CA GLU A 392 9.96 1.92 6.41
C GLU A 392 10.08 2.14 7.93
N ARG A 393 9.26 1.46 8.75
CA ARG A 393 9.34 1.60 10.22
C ARG A 393 10.66 1.09 10.78
N LEU A 394 11.16 -0.03 10.24
CA LEU A 394 12.45 -0.59 10.63
C LEU A 394 13.58 0.31 10.11
N TYR A 395 13.47 0.79 8.86
CA TYR A 395 14.43 1.72 8.27
C TYR A 395 14.67 2.94 9.17
N ARG A 396 13.61 3.63 9.61
CA ARG A 396 13.72 4.82 10.48
C ARG A 396 14.41 4.51 11.81
N ARG A 397 14.12 3.34 12.39
CA ARG A 397 14.76 2.90 13.65
C ARG A 397 16.26 2.65 13.45
N GLU A 398 16.63 1.94 12.38
CA GLU A 398 18.03 1.64 12.07
C GLU A 398 18.81 2.90 11.70
N GLU A 399 18.19 3.82 10.96
CA GLU A 399 18.75 5.13 10.63
C GLU A 399 19.03 5.97 11.87
N GLU A 400 18.09 6.06 12.80
CA GLU A 400 18.28 6.78 14.06
C GLU A 400 19.43 6.18 14.88
N GLN A 401 19.49 4.85 14.99
CA GLN A 401 20.59 4.16 15.67
C GLN A 401 21.95 4.39 14.98
N SER A 402 21.97 4.38 13.65
CA SER A 402 23.18 4.69 12.87
C SER A 402 23.65 6.12 13.14
N ARG A 403 22.73 7.10 13.12
CA ARG A 403 23.05 8.51 13.42
C ARG A 403 23.55 8.69 14.85
N ARG A 404 22.97 8.01 15.84
CA ARG A 404 23.44 8.04 17.23
C ARG A 404 24.87 7.50 17.34
N ARG A 405 25.15 6.33 16.75
CA ARG A 405 26.51 5.76 16.72
C ARG A 405 27.52 6.65 16.01
N GLN A 406 27.13 7.30 14.92
CA GLN A 406 28.00 8.25 14.23
C GLN A 406 28.26 9.50 15.07
N ALA A 407 27.24 10.02 15.77
CA ALA A 407 27.39 11.15 16.68
C ALA A 407 28.31 10.81 17.86
N GLU A 408 28.16 9.62 18.45
CA GLU A 408 29.03 9.10 19.51
C GLU A 408 30.49 8.95 19.03
N ARG A 409 30.70 8.39 17.83
CA ARG A 409 32.03 8.28 17.23
C ARG A 409 32.66 9.65 17.00
N LYS A 410 31.92 10.58 16.39
CA LYS A 410 32.38 11.96 16.19
C LYS A 410 32.67 12.66 17.50
N ALA A 411 31.85 12.45 18.54
CA ALA A 411 32.07 13.02 19.87
C ALA A 411 33.31 12.42 20.55
N ALA A 412 33.54 11.11 20.41
CA ALA A 412 34.73 10.44 20.92
C ALA A 412 36.00 10.85 20.17
N GLU A 413 35.96 10.93 18.83
CA GLU A 413 37.05 11.44 18.00
C GLU A 413 37.37 12.89 18.34
N ARG A 414 36.34 13.71 18.51
CA ARG A 414 36.46 15.07 19.02
C ARG A 414 37.16 15.03 20.38
N GLU A 415 36.62 14.34 21.37
CA GLU A 415 37.24 14.26 22.71
C GLU A 415 38.69 13.75 22.70
N ALA A 416 39.04 12.84 21.79
CA ALA A 416 40.41 12.35 21.61
C ALA A 416 41.35 13.42 21.01
N GLN A 417 40.83 14.31 20.17
CA GLN A 417 41.56 15.45 19.59
C GLN A 417 41.58 16.68 20.50
N ARG A 418 41.00 16.60 21.70
CA ARG A 418 40.94 17.75 22.63
C ARG A 418 42.36 18.21 22.99
N PRO A 419 42.73 19.47 22.68
CA PRO A 419 44.03 20.02 23.02
C PRO A 419 44.27 20.03 24.52
N VAL A 420 45.54 19.93 24.89
CA VAL A 420 46.02 20.06 26.27
C VAL A 420 46.84 21.34 26.40
N CYS A 421 46.75 21.97 27.56
CA CYS A 421 47.53 23.16 27.88
C CYS A 421 49.02 22.86 27.90
N THR A 422 49.81 23.63 27.15
CA THR A 422 51.27 23.48 27.10
C THR A 422 51.96 23.86 28.42
N GLN A 423 51.31 24.65 29.28
CA GLN A 423 51.88 25.09 30.57
C GLN A 423 51.50 24.16 31.74
N CYS A 424 50.24 23.71 31.83
CA CYS A 424 49.75 22.93 32.97
C CYS A 424 49.27 21.51 32.63
N GLY A 425 49.32 21.09 31.36
CA GLY A 425 48.93 19.75 30.92
C GLY A 425 47.43 19.43 30.98
N THR A 426 46.60 20.36 31.46
CA THR A 426 45.16 20.13 31.59
C THR A 426 44.47 20.24 30.22
N LYS A 427 43.54 19.31 29.95
CA LYS A 427 42.67 19.35 28.76
C LYS A 427 41.88 20.66 28.70
N PHE A 428 41.71 21.22 27.51
CA PHE A 428 40.92 22.44 27.31
C PHE A 428 39.44 22.20 27.65
N THR A 429 38.77 23.21 28.20
CA THR A 429 37.30 23.21 28.30
C THR A 429 36.68 23.31 26.92
N ASP A 430 35.39 22.96 26.79
CA ASP A 430 34.68 23.08 25.50
C ASP A 430 34.69 24.51 24.96
N GLU A 431 34.49 25.49 25.85
CA GLU A 431 34.51 26.92 25.52
C GLU A 431 35.89 27.35 25.00
N ARG A 432 36.96 27.01 25.71
CA ARG A 432 38.33 27.35 25.30
C ARG A 432 38.67 26.72 23.96
N TRP A 433 38.31 25.44 23.80
CA TRP A 433 38.59 24.73 22.58
C TRP A 433 37.82 25.30 21.38
N GLN A 434 36.55 25.66 21.54
CA GLN A 434 35.77 26.35 20.51
C GLN A 434 36.40 27.69 20.09
N VAL A 435 36.85 28.50 21.05
CA VAL A 435 37.53 29.79 20.78
C VAL A 435 38.81 29.57 19.97
N THR A 436 39.63 28.58 20.34
CA THR A 436 40.88 28.29 19.61
C THR A 436 40.67 27.63 18.25
N ALA A 437 39.57 26.88 18.06
CA ALA A 437 39.26 26.24 16.78
C ALA A 437 38.64 27.21 15.75
N GLY A 438 38.05 28.32 16.21
CA GLY A 438 37.39 29.32 15.36
C GLY A 438 38.30 30.46 14.86
N SER A 439 39.50 30.63 15.43
CA SER A 439 40.44 31.68 15.03
C SER A 439 41.33 31.21 13.89
N SER A 440 41.27 31.92 12.74
CA SER A 440 42.14 31.65 11.58
C SER A 440 43.58 32.16 11.76
N TRP A 441 43.85 32.89 12.84
CA TRP A 441 45.17 33.40 13.20
C TRP A 441 45.59 32.81 14.54
N HIS A 442 46.68 32.03 14.53
CA HIS A 442 47.24 31.47 15.76
C HIS A 442 47.82 32.58 16.62
N GLY A 443 47.14 32.90 17.73
CA GLY A 443 47.63 33.82 18.74
C GLY A 443 48.71 33.18 19.61
N GLN A 444 49.58 34.01 20.20
CA GLN A 444 50.64 33.59 21.12
C GLN A 444 50.12 32.76 22.32
N TRP A 445 48.82 32.84 22.60
CA TRP A 445 48.17 32.24 23.76
C TRP A 445 47.32 31.00 23.43
N ASP A 446 47.22 30.57 22.17
CA ASP A 446 46.29 29.51 21.73
C ASP A 446 46.64 28.12 22.30
N GLY A 447 47.89 27.92 22.72
CA GLY A 447 48.33 26.69 23.41
C GLY A 447 48.02 26.64 24.92
N LEU A 448 47.45 27.70 25.50
CA LEU A 448 47.19 27.79 26.93
C LEU A 448 45.70 27.57 27.26
N CYS A 449 45.41 26.93 28.39
CA CYS A 449 44.05 26.92 28.94
C CYS A 449 43.65 28.33 29.42
N GLY A 450 42.36 28.58 29.65
CA GLY A 450 41.85 29.91 29.98
C GLY A 450 42.59 30.60 31.13
N SER A 451 42.82 29.88 32.23
CA SER A 451 43.54 30.42 33.39
C SER A 451 45.02 30.69 33.12
N CYS A 452 45.71 29.82 32.37
CA CYS A 452 47.10 30.04 31.99
C CYS A 452 47.23 31.20 31.00
N ALA A 453 46.27 31.37 30.09
CA ALA A 453 46.23 32.47 29.13
C ALA A 453 46.03 33.82 29.84
N GLU A 454 45.12 33.88 30.83
CA GLU A 454 44.88 35.07 31.65
C GLU A 454 46.14 35.45 32.44
N GLN A 455 46.75 34.50 33.16
CA GLN A 455 48.00 34.74 33.88
C GLN A 455 49.15 35.18 32.97
N ALA A 456 49.20 34.68 31.74
CA ALA A 456 50.23 35.07 30.79
C ALA A 456 49.96 36.47 30.20
N ALA A 457 48.70 36.83 29.97
CA ALA A 457 48.30 38.19 29.60
C ALA A 457 48.61 39.19 30.72
N ASP A 458 48.32 38.85 31.97
CA ASP A 458 48.63 39.68 33.15
C ASP A 458 50.13 39.92 33.29
N ARG A 459 50.95 38.88 33.11
CA ARG A 459 52.42 39.01 33.10
C ARG A 459 52.90 39.91 31.96
N ALA A 460 52.38 39.72 30.75
CA ALA A 460 52.75 40.54 29.60
C ALA A 460 52.31 42.01 29.74
N GLU A 461 51.20 42.29 30.43
CA GLU A 461 50.79 43.65 30.75
C GLU A 461 51.69 44.26 31.83
N ALA A 462 52.00 43.51 32.90
CA ALA A 462 52.92 43.96 33.93
C ALA A 462 54.32 44.29 33.38
N GLU A 463 54.85 43.47 32.47
CA GLU A 463 56.11 43.74 31.77
C GLU A 463 56.03 44.99 30.89
N ARG A 464 54.91 45.21 30.20
CA ARG A 464 54.70 46.44 29.41
C ARG A 464 54.64 47.68 30.29
N VAL A 465 53.96 47.61 31.42
CA VAL A 465 53.92 48.70 32.41
C VAL A 465 55.32 48.96 32.98
N ALA A 466 56.05 47.91 33.37
CA ALA A 466 57.42 48.04 33.87
C ALA A 466 58.36 48.66 32.81
N ARG A 467 58.23 48.27 31.55
CA ARG A 467 59.01 48.86 30.45
C ARG A 467 58.70 50.34 30.26
N ARG A 468 57.41 50.73 30.28
CA ARG A 468 57.03 52.15 30.20
C ARG A 468 57.57 52.95 31.39
N GLN A 469 57.50 52.40 32.60
CA GLN A 469 58.06 53.04 33.79
C GLN A 469 59.59 53.18 33.71
N ALA A 470 60.29 52.17 33.16
CA ALA A 470 61.73 52.23 32.93
C ALA A 470 62.08 53.30 31.88
N GLU A 471 61.35 53.36 30.76
CA GLU A 471 61.51 54.38 29.73
C GLU A 471 61.19 55.80 30.25
N GLU A 472 60.18 55.96 31.11
CA GLU A 472 59.86 57.22 31.77
C GLU A 472 60.91 57.61 32.81
N ALA A 473 61.44 56.66 33.58
CA ALA A 473 62.53 56.91 34.52
C ALA A 473 63.83 57.30 33.80
N GLU A 474 64.12 56.68 32.65
CA GLU A 474 65.27 57.03 31.81
C GLU A 474 65.11 58.44 31.20
N ARG A 475 63.90 58.81 30.74
CA ARG A 475 63.60 60.19 30.31
C ARG A 475 63.69 61.19 31.46
N ALA A 476 63.18 60.87 32.63
CA ALA A 476 63.27 61.73 33.81
C ALA A 476 64.72 61.90 34.31
N ALA A 477 65.55 60.86 34.20
CA ALA A 477 66.98 60.95 34.51
C ALA A 477 67.74 61.80 33.47
N ALA A 478 67.33 61.78 32.20
CA ALA A 478 67.89 62.63 31.14
C ALA A 478 67.47 64.11 31.27
N GLU A 479 66.32 64.41 31.88
CA GLU A 479 65.82 65.78 32.12
C GLU A 479 66.28 66.40 33.46
N ALA A 480 67.01 65.68 34.31
CA ALA A 480 67.49 66.21 35.59
C ALA A 480 68.62 67.26 35.39
N PRO A 481 68.50 68.51 35.91
CA PRO A 481 69.52 69.53 35.72
C PRO A 481 70.79 69.24 36.56
N ALA A 482 71.95 69.29 35.89
CA ALA A 482 73.26 69.13 36.50
C ALA A 482 73.53 70.18 37.60
N VAL A 483 73.48 69.76 38.86
CA VAL A 483 73.89 70.59 40.01
C VAL A 483 75.42 70.69 40.04
N LYS A 484 75.96 71.88 39.77
CA LYS A 484 77.41 72.18 39.88
C LYS A 484 77.85 72.19 41.35
N PRO A 485 78.94 71.49 41.73
CA PRO A 485 79.50 71.62 43.08
C PRO A 485 80.34 72.89 43.20
N ARG A 486 80.00 73.77 44.14
CA ARG A 486 80.86 74.87 44.61
C ARG A 486 81.91 74.31 45.57
N GLY A 487 83.17 74.61 45.29
CA GLY A 487 84.32 74.08 46.02
C GLY A 487 84.57 74.71 47.38
N LEU A 488 85.58 74.17 48.08
CA LEU A 488 86.26 74.82 49.19
C LEU A 488 87.74 74.38 49.20
N PHE A 489 88.60 75.40 49.14
CA PHE A 489 90.05 75.36 49.26
C PHE A 489 90.52 74.89 50.65
N GLY A 490 91.68 74.24 50.71
CA GLY A 490 92.45 74.02 51.94
C GLY A 490 93.91 73.64 51.62
N ARG A 491 94.88 74.25 52.30
CA ARG A 491 96.26 74.51 51.84
C ARG A 491 97.30 73.88 52.77
N ARG A 492 98.52 73.69 52.24
CA ARG A 492 99.85 73.46 52.87
C ARG A 492 100.25 71.99 53.08
N ARG A 493 101.50 71.56 52.81
CA ARG A 493 102.78 72.28 52.63
C ARG A 493 103.46 71.96 51.31
#